data_AF-A0AAP0JK56-F1
#
_entry.id   AF-A0AAP0JK56-F1
#
_cell.length_a   1.000
_cell.length_b   1.000
_cell.length_c   1.000
_cell.angle_alpha   90.00
_cell.angle_beta   90.00
_cell.angle_gamma   90.00
#
_symmetry.space_group_name_H-M   'P 1'
#
loop_
_entity.id
_entity.type
_entity.pdbx_description
1 polymer ?
#
loop_
_entity_poly.entity_id
_entity_poly.type
_entity_poly.pdbx_seq_one_letter_code
_entity_poly.pdbx_strand_id
1 'polypeptide(L)'
;MERKFKILKIIRSLGLPNNPLDDLIDQLGGPDNVAEITGRRGMLVRASNGKGVVYQARNSKDVTMEMVNMHEKQLFMDGKKFVAVISEARSAGVSLQADRRALNQRRRVHLTLELPWSADRAIQQFGRTRRSNQTSAPEYRLLFTDLGGERRFASIESLPVVPPGCSSEKLDTIDDFIMKAKAALVSVGIVRDTVLGNGKEYGKFSGRIVDSDMHDVGRFFNRLLGLPPEIQNRLFELFVSILDLLIQNARREGHFDSGIVDMKANTVELKEKPKTVHVDKMSGASTVLFTFIMDRGVTWEWMGKRHFLLAFEGSTSGMFKIFCPAVGEALREMPLQELKSKYRRISSPEKARKGWEAEYETSSIQCMHGPKCKLGGFCTVGRRLQEVNVLGGLILPVWGTIEKALSKQARQSHKRIRVVRIETTTDNQRIVGLLIPNAAVKSVLQDLEWVQEIDD
;
A
#
# COMPACT_ATOMS: atom_id res chain seq x y z
N MET A 1 -47.82 -19.93 5.24
CA MET A 1 -48.24 -18.51 5.17
C MET A 1 -48.14 -17.78 6.51
N GLU A 2 -48.45 -18.42 7.63
CA GLU A 2 -48.49 -17.80 8.97
C GLU A 2 -47.14 -17.26 9.48
N ARG A 3 -46.02 -17.97 9.22
CA ARG A 3 -44.66 -17.50 9.53
C ARG A 3 -44.29 -16.22 8.78
N LYS A 4 -44.67 -16.11 7.50
CA LYS A 4 -44.46 -14.89 6.69
C LYS A 4 -45.22 -13.70 7.31
N PHE A 5 -46.45 -13.93 7.76
CA PHE A 5 -47.26 -12.89 8.39
C PHE A 5 -46.68 -12.43 9.74
N LYS A 6 -46.22 -13.37 10.58
CA LYS A 6 -45.50 -13.04 11.84
C LYS A 6 -44.23 -12.24 11.58
N ILE A 7 -43.40 -12.66 10.63
CA ILE A 7 -42.15 -11.94 10.27
C ILE A 7 -42.47 -10.53 9.76
N LEU A 8 -43.46 -10.37 8.88
CA LEU A 8 -43.87 -9.05 8.39
C LEU A 8 -44.39 -8.14 9.51
N LYS A 9 -45.10 -8.70 10.51
CA LYS A 9 -45.55 -7.94 11.69
C LYS A 9 -44.37 -7.48 12.56
N ILE A 10 -43.37 -8.34 12.74
CA ILE A 10 -42.13 -8.01 13.46
C ILE A 10 -41.35 -6.93 12.70
N ILE A 11 -41.14 -7.08 11.39
CA ILE A 11 -40.44 -6.10 10.56
C ILE A 11 -41.13 -4.73 10.62
N ARG A 12 -42.47 -4.70 10.58
CA ARG A 12 -43.23 -3.44 10.72
C ARG A 12 -43.13 -2.82 12.11
N SER A 13 -42.82 -3.60 13.15
CA SER A 13 -42.59 -3.08 14.50
C SER A 13 -41.14 -2.64 14.74
N LEU A 14 -40.20 -2.99 13.85
CA LEU A 14 -38.82 -2.52 13.94
C LEU A 14 -38.74 -1.08 13.43
N GLY A 15 -38.32 -0.16 14.29
CA GLY A 15 -37.92 1.20 13.91
C GLY A 15 -36.58 1.17 13.18
N LEU A 16 -36.58 0.74 11.92
CA LEU A 16 -35.38 0.75 11.09
C LEU A 16 -34.99 2.22 10.79
N PRO A 17 -33.69 2.55 10.85
CA PRO A 17 -33.23 3.88 10.49
C PRO A 17 -33.54 4.17 9.02
N ASN A 18 -33.76 5.46 8.71
CA ASN A 18 -33.94 5.91 7.34
C ASN A 18 -32.70 5.57 6.51
N ASN A 19 -32.85 5.51 5.19
CA ASN A 19 -31.71 5.45 4.30
C ASN A 19 -30.79 6.66 4.57
N PRO A 20 -29.50 6.45 4.90
CA PRO A 20 -28.63 7.55 5.33
C PRO A 20 -28.46 8.65 4.28
N LEU A 21 -28.47 8.29 3.00
CA LEU A 21 -28.35 9.26 1.91
C LEU A 21 -29.63 10.08 1.73
N ASP A 22 -30.80 9.46 1.88
CA ASP A 22 -32.08 10.18 1.80
C ASP A 22 -32.22 11.14 3.00
N ASP A 23 -31.85 10.69 4.20
CA ASP A 23 -31.86 11.54 5.40
C ASP A 23 -30.87 12.72 5.28
N LEU A 24 -29.69 12.48 4.71
CA LEU A 24 -28.72 13.53 4.40
C LEU A 24 -29.27 14.54 3.38
N ILE A 25 -29.88 14.08 2.29
CA ILE A 25 -30.48 14.96 1.28
C ILE A 25 -31.60 15.80 1.89
N ASP A 26 -32.48 15.19 2.69
CA ASP A 26 -33.56 15.87 3.39
C ASP A 26 -33.01 16.97 4.32
N GLN A 27 -32.00 16.66 5.14
CA GLN A 27 -31.36 17.63 6.04
C GLN A 27 -30.66 18.78 5.30
N LEU A 28 -30.18 18.53 4.08
CA LEU A 28 -29.55 19.54 3.21
C LEU A 28 -30.56 20.36 2.41
N GLY A 29 -31.86 20.24 2.71
CA GLY A 29 -32.93 21.02 2.08
C GLY A 29 -33.62 20.31 0.92
N GLY A 30 -33.48 18.98 0.81
CA GLY A 30 -34.20 18.15 -0.15
C GLY A 30 -33.58 18.11 -1.55
N PRO A 31 -34.23 17.37 -2.48
CA PRO A 31 -33.69 17.09 -3.81
C PRO A 31 -33.57 18.35 -4.69
N ASP A 32 -34.30 19.42 -4.40
CA ASP A 32 -34.20 20.67 -5.16
C ASP A 32 -32.92 21.44 -4.86
N ASN A 33 -32.31 21.26 -3.69
CA ASN A 33 -31.08 21.93 -3.27
C ASN A 33 -29.82 21.08 -3.46
N VAL A 34 -29.98 19.75 -3.54
CA VAL A 34 -28.88 18.79 -3.64
C VAL A 34 -28.83 18.14 -5.02
N ALA A 35 -27.70 18.29 -5.69
CA ALA A 35 -27.40 17.62 -6.95
C ALA A 35 -26.91 16.20 -6.69
N GLU A 36 -27.79 15.22 -6.85
CA GLU A 36 -27.44 13.81 -6.68
C GLU A 36 -26.85 13.24 -7.98
N ILE A 37 -25.60 12.78 -7.94
CA ILE A 37 -24.87 12.16 -9.05
C ILE A 37 -24.43 10.76 -8.60
N THR A 38 -25.41 9.87 -8.42
CA THR A 38 -25.19 8.51 -7.93
C THR A 38 -25.64 7.46 -8.94
N GLY A 39 -25.40 6.19 -8.63
CA GLY A 39 -25.94 5.04 -9.36
C GLY A 39 -27.40 4.66 -9.01
N ARG A 40 -28.03 5.32 -8.02
CA ARG A 40 -29.39 4.97 -7.58
C ARG A 40 -30.43 5.29 -8.66
N ARG A 41 -31.51 4.52 -8.73
CA ARG A 41 -32.62 4.74 -9.69
C ARG A 41 -33.75 5.62 -9.15
N GLY A 42 -33.89 5.68 -7.84
CA GLY A 42 -34.91 6.48 -7.15
C GLY A 42 -34.54 6.70 -5.69
N MET A 43 -35.27 7.62 -5.08
CA MET A 43 -35.11 8.09 -3.72
C MET A 43 -36.44 8.04 -2.98
N LEU A 44 -36.39 8.11 -1.67
CA LEU A 44 -37.55 8.19 -0.80
C LEU A 44 -37.66 9.63 -0.29
N VAL A 45 -38.70 10.35 -0.69
CA VAL A 45 -38.89 11.77 -0.37
C VAL A 45 -40.04 11.96 0.59
N ARG A 46 -39.86 12.79 1.61
CA ARG A 46 -40.94 13.14 2.53
C ARG A 46 -41.99 13.98 1.82
N ALA A 47 -43.24 13.52 1.84
CA ALA A 47 -44.33 14.25 1.22
C ALA A 47 -44.63 15.53 2.03
N SER A 48 -44.71 16.67 1.34
CA SER A 48 -45.04 17.98 1.93
C SER A 48 -46.42 18.02 2.61
N ASN A 49 -47.28 17.05 2.32
CA ASN A 49 -48.61 16.88 2.91
C ASN A 49 -48.62 16.10 4.23
N GLY A 50 -47.46 15.75 4.79
CA GLY A 50 -47.35 15.01 6.06
C GLY A 50 -47.77 13.54 6.01
N LYS A 51 -48.13 12.99 4.84
CA LYS A 51 -48.58 11.58 4.67
C LYS A 51 -47.42 10.58 4.55
N GLY A 52 -46.28 10.86 5.18
CA GLY A 52 -45.12 9.96 5.21
C GLY A 52 -44.18 10.12 4.00
N VAL A 53 -43.53 9.01 3.62
CA VAL A 53 -42.45 8.99 2.63
C VAL A 53 -42.93 8.35 1.32
N VAL A 54 -42.64 8.98 0.19
CA VAL A 54 -43.06 8.53 -1.15
C VAL A 54 -41.82 8.21 -1.97
N TYR A 55 -41.88 7.10 -2.73
CA TYR A 55 -40.83 6.77 -3.68
C TYR A 55 -40.91 7.70 -4.90
N GLN A 56 -39.81 8.36 -5.20
CA GLN A 56 -39.64 9.24 -6.35
C GLN A 56 -38.52 8.71 -7.23
N ALA A 57 -38.81 8.48 -8.51
CA ALA A 57 -37.78 8.15 -9.49
C ALA A 57 -36.88 9.38 -9.73
N ARG A 58 -35.59 9.15 -10.00
CA ARG A 58 -34.63 10.24 -10.21
C ARG A 58 -34.77 10.94 -11.57
N ASN A 59 -35.44 10.31 -12.54
CA ASN A 59 -35.76 10.95 -13.80
C ASN A 59 -36.97 11.87 -13.68
N SER A 60 -36.92 12.99 -14.41
CA SER A 60 -38.09 13.81 -14.69
C SER A 60 -38.75 13.33 -15.99
N LYS A 61 -39.92 13.89 -16.32
CA LYS A 61 -40.60 13.62 -17.60
C LYS A 61 -39.74 14.04 -18.80
N ASP A 62 -38.84 15.00 -18.61
CA ASP A 62 -38.05 15.64 -19.66
C ASP A 62 -36.59 15.14 -19.73
N VAL A 63 -36.13 14.36 -18.75
CA VAL A 63 -34.74 13.88 -18.66
C VAL A 63 -34.69 12.36 -18.52
N THR A 64 -34.05 11.68 -19.45
CA THR A 64 -33.89 10.22 -19.40
C THR A 64 -32.96 9.80 -18.27
N MET A 65 -33.14 8.58 -17.76
CA MET A 65 -32.32 8.01 -16.67
C MET A 65 -30.81 7.94 -16.95
N GLU A 66 -30.40 8.01 -18.22
CA GLU A 66 -29.00 8.07 -18.63
C GLU A 66 -28.43 9.48 -18.49
N MET A 67 -29.26 10.50 -18.73
CA MET A 67 -28.88 11.90 -18.70
C MET A 67 -29.04 12.58 -17.34
N VAL A 68 -29.77 11.96 -16.39
CA VAL A 68 -30.01 12.53 -15.04
C VAL A 68 -28.72 13.02 -14.37
N ASN A 69 -27.66 12.22 -14.36
CA ASN A 69 -26.40 12.59 -13.72
C ASN A 69 -25.74 13.81 -14.37
N MET A 70 -25.85 13.95 -15.70
CA MET A 70 -25.34 15.10 -16.43
C MET A 70 -26.19 16.35 -16.19
N HIS A 71 -27.51 16.18 -16.11
CA HIS A 71 -28.43 17.25 -15.77
C HIS A 71 -28.17 17.78 -14.35
N GLU A 72 -28.08 16.91 -13.36
CA GLU A 72 -27.78 17.25 -11.96
C GLU A 72 -26.42 17.94 -11.81
N LYS A 73 -25.40 17.45 -12.51
CA LYS A 73 -24.10 18.12 -12.63
C LYS A 73 -24.27 19.54 -13.17
N GLN A 74 -25.05 19.73 -14.24
CA GLN A 74 -25.25 21.05 -14.83
C GLN A 74 -25.95 22.01 -13.85
N LEU A 75 -26.98 21.55 -13.15
CA LEU A 75 -27.67 22.36 -12.13
C LEU A 75 -26.70 22.82 -11.02
N PHE A 76 -25.77 21.98 -10.61
CA PHE A 76 -24.72 22.35 -9.66
C PHE A 76 -23.74 23.37 -10.25
N MET A 77 -23.28 23.16 -11.49
CA MET A 77 -22.31 24.05 -12.16
C MET A 77 -22.93 25.41 -12.57
N ASP A 78 -24.24 25.47 -12.76
CA ASP A 78 -25.01 26.71 -12.98
C ASP A 78 -25.32 27.43 -11.66
N GLY A 79 -25.08 26.79 -10.51
CA GLY A 79 -25.35 27.37 -9.19
C GLY A 79 -26.83 27.34 -8.78
N LYS A 80 -27.66 26.55 -9.48
CA LYS A 80 -29.06 26.28 -9.09
C LYS A 80 -29.12 25.36 -7.88
N LYS A 81 -28.18 24.42 -7.78
CA LYS A 81 -27.99 23.54 -6.62
C LYS A 81 -26.63 23.82 -5.98
N PHE A 82 -26.59 23.90 -4.65
CA PHE A 82 -25.37 24.31 -3.92
C PHE A 82 -24.57 23.15 -3.36
N VAL A 83 -25.20 21.99 -3.19
CA VAL A 83 -24.54 20.77 -2.72
C VAL A 83 -24.59 19.73 -3.82
N ALA A 84 -23.51 18.98 -4.02
CA ALA A 84 -23.48 17.83 -4.92
C ALA A 84 -23.04 16.59 -4.16
N VAL A 85 -23.78 15.49 -4.33
CA VAL A 85 -23.43 14.18 -3.77
C VAL A 85 -23.01 13.25 -4.90
N ILE A 86 -21.81 12.71 -4.81
CA ILE A 86 -21.25 11.79 -5.81
C ILE A 86 -21.02 10.42 -5.19
N SER A 87 -21.29 9.35 -5.94
CA SER A 87 -20.87 7.98 -5.59
C SER A 87 -19.85 7.46 -6.60
N GLU A 88 -19.07 6.43 -6.24
CA GLU A 88 -18.18 5.76 -7.19
C GLU A 88 -18.94 5.25 -8.43
N ALA A 89 -20.14 4.69 -8.21
CA ALA A 89 -21.05 4.32 -9.28
C ALA A 89 -21.48 5.55 -10.10
N ARG A 90 -21.05 5.61 -11.37
CA ARG A 90 -21.35 6.66 -12.37
C ARG A 90 -20.74 8.06 -12.14
N SER A 91 -19.72 8.21 -11.30
CA SER A 91 -18.94 9.46 -11.24
C SER A 91 -17.82 9.56 -12.29
N ALA A 92 -17.57 8.50 -13.08
CA ALA A 92 -16.58 8.52 -14.17
C ALA A 92 -16.84 9.68 -15.16
N GLY A 93 -15.81 10.45 -15.50
CA GLY A 93 -15.91 11.63 -16.36
C GLY A 93 -16.51 12.90 -15.73
N VAL A 94 -17.17 12.84 -14.57
CA VAL A 94 -17.78 14.01 -13.93
C VAL A 94 -16.70 14.97 -13.41
N SER A 95 -16.86 16.26 -13.69
CA SER A 95 -16.01 17.35 -13.18
C SER A 95 -16.91 18.40 -12.53
N LEU A 96 -16.60 18.72 -11.26
CA LEU A 96 -17.32 19.62 -10.38
C LEU A 96 -16.40 20.73 -9.83
N GLN A 97 -15.26 20.98 -10.48
CA GLN A 97 -14.33 22.02 -10.08
C GLN A 97 -14.96 23.41 -10.16
N ALA A 98 -14.38 24.39 -9.47
CA ALA A 98 -14.73 25.81 -9.62
C ALA A 98 -14.15 26.35 -10.94
N ASP A 99 -14.65 25.86 -12.08
CA ASP A 99 -14.12 26.20 -13.40
C ASP A 99 -14.32 27.68 -13.73
N ARG A 100 -13.29 28.34 -14.26
CA ARG A 100 -13.36 29.74 -14.73
C ARG A 100 -14.41 29.97 -15.83
N ARG A 101 -14.81 28.91 -16.54
CA ARG A 101 -15.84 28.96 -17.60
C ARG A 101 -17.25 28.73 -17.09
N ALA A 102 -17.41 28.22 -15.86
CA ALA A 102 -18.72 27.95 -15.29
C ALA A 102 -19.28 29.17 -14.56
N LEU A 103 -20.60 29.23 -14.44
CA LEU A 103 -21.30 30.27 -13.67
C LEU A 103 -20.99 30.13 -12.17
N ASN A 104 -21.06 28.91 -11.65
CA ASN A 104 -20.75 28.64 -10.25
C ASN A 104 -19.23 28.49 -10.01
N GLN A 105 -18.59 29.60 -9.65
CA GLN A 105 -17.15 29.67 -9.36
C GLN A 105 -16.80 29.61 -7.86
N ARG A 106 -17.78 29.30 -6.99
CA ARG A 106 -17.58 29.25 -5.53
C ARG A 106 -16.53 28.22 -5.14
N ARG A 107 -15.73 28.50 -4.11
CA ARG A 107 -14.72 27.56 -3.60
C ARG A 107 -15.38 26.23 -3.21
N ARG A 108 -14.81 25.13 -3.67
CA ARG A 108 -15.33 23.78 -3.40
C ARG A 108 -14.88 23.30 -2.03
N VAL A 109 -15.81 22.79 -1.23
CA VAL A 109 -15.51 22.03 -0.01
C VAL A 109 -15.88 20.58 -0.30
N HIS A 110 -14.88 19.72 -0.43
CA HIS A 110 -15.06 18.30 -0.73
C HIS A 110 -15.05 17.53 0.59
N LEU A 111 -16.24 17.06 0.98
CA LEU A 111 -16.43 16.18 2.13
C LEU A 111 -16.39 14.74 1.67
N THR A 112 -15.50 13.94 2.24
CA THR A 112 -15.42 12.50 1.97
C THR A 112 -15.96 11.75 3.17
N LEU A 113 -17.14 11.13 2.99
CA LEU A 113 -17.83 10.34 4.02
C LEU A 113 -17.28 8.92 4.11
N GLU A 114 -16.93 8.33 2.97
CA GLU A 114 -16.31 7.01 2.87
C GLU A 114 -15.11 7.12 1.94
N LEU A 115 -13.94 6.69 2.43
CA LEU A 115 -12.73 6.71 1.61
C LEU A 115 -12.70 5.50 0.66
N PRO A 116 -12.32 5.71 -0.61
CA PRO A 116 -12.12 4.61 -1.54
C PRO A 116 -11.04 3.65 -1.05
N TRP A 117 -11.23 2.38 -1.40
CA TRP A 117 -10.37 1.26 -1.01
C TRP A 117 -8.89 1.39 -1.41
N SER A 118 -8.58 2.26 -2.36
CA SER A 118 -7.25 2.41 -2.92
C SER A 118 -6.88 3.87 -3.14
N ALA A 119 -5.59 4.18 -2.99
CA ALA A 119 -5.07 5.54 -3.13
C ALA A 119 -5.30 6.11 -4.54
N ASP A 120 -5.22 5.28 -5.59
CA ASP A 120 -5.51 5.68 -6.96
C ASP A 120 -6.98 6.09 -7.13
N ARG A 121 -7.94 5.36 -6.55
CA ARG A 121 -9.36 5.71 -6.57
C ARG A 121 -9.63 6.99 -5.77
N ALA A 122 -8.96 7.16 -4.62
CA ALA A 122 -9.05 8.39 -3.84
C ALA A 122 -8.52 9.61 -4.64
N ILE A 123 -7.38 9.48 -5.32
CA ILE A 123 -6.85 10.53 -6.21
C ILE A 123 -7.84 10.84 -7.34
N GLN A 124 -8.44 9.81 -7.95
CA GLN A 124 -9.46 10.00 -8.99
C GLN A 124 -10.71 10.72 -8.46
N GLN A 125 -11.13 10.45 -7.22
CA GLN A 125 -12.24 11.14 -6.57
C GLN A 125 -11.89 12.61 -6.27
N PHE A 126 -10.69 12.88 -5.76
CA PHE A 126 -10.24 14.26 -5.50
C PHE A 126 -10.03 15.07 -6.78
N GLY A 127 -9.67 14.41 -7.89
CA GLY A 127 -9.58 15.01 -9.23
C GLY A 127 -10.92 15.43 -9.83
N ARG A 128 -12.05 15.09 -9.19
CA ARG A 128 -13.39 15.57 -9.61
C ARG A 128 -13.60 17.03 -9.26
N THR A 129 -12.99 17.50 -8.18
CA THR A 129 -13.11 18.89 -7.70
C THR A 129 -11.84 19.70 -7.86
N ARG A 130 -10.71 19.07 -8.24
CA ARG A 130 -9.41 19.74 -8.47
C ARG A 130 -8.89 19.52 -9.89
N ARG A 131 -8.77 20.60 -10.68
CA ARG A 131 -8.02 20.62 -11.95
C ARG A 131 -7.41 22.01 -12.24
N SER A 132 -6.61 22.09 -13.30
CA SER A 132 -5.79 23.26 -13.64
C SER A 132 -6.57 24.55 -13.96
N ASN A 133 -7.81 24.46 -14.47
CA ASN A 133 -8.61 25.65 -14.87
C ASN A 133 -9.56 26.19 -13.79
N GLN A 134 -9.28 25.93 -12.51
CA GLN A 134 -10.14 26.36 -11.41
C GLN A 134 -9.80 27.77 -10.91
N THR A 135 -10.82 28.52 -10.48
CA THR A 135 -10.66 29.85 -9.84
C THR A 135 -10.06 29.74 -8.44
N SER A 136 -10.39 28.67 -7.72
CA SER A 136 -9.94 28.42 -6.36
C SER A 136 -9.70 26.93 -6.14
N ALA A 137 -8.73 26.61 -5.27
CA ALA A 137 -8.47 25.23 -4.88
C ALA A 137 -9.53 24.71 -3.91
N PRO A 138 -9.95 23.44 -4.04
CA PRO A 138 -10.89 22.84 -3.09
C PRO A 138 -10.27 22.74 -1.70
N GLU A 139 -11.12 22.81 -0.68
CA GLU A 139 -10.82 22.35 0.67
C GLU A 139 -11.27 20.89 0.81
N TYR A 140 -10.40 20.01 1.31
CA TYR A 140 -10.75 18.62 1.56
C TYR A 140 -11.02 18.42 3.05
N ARG A 141 -12.15 17.78 3.36
CA ARG A 141 -12.57 17.41 4.72
C ARG A 141 -12.86 15.91 4.70
N LEU A 142 -11.93 15.14 5.27
CA LEU A 142 -12.09 13.69 5.41
C LEU A 142 -12.76 13.43 6.75
N LEU A 143 -13.89 12.75 6.74
CA LEU A 143 -14.57 12.33 7.95
C LEU A 143 -14.18 10.89 8.26
N PHE A 144 -13.84 10.63 9.51
CA PHE A 144 -13.50 9.31 10.02
C PHE A 144 -14.26 9.09 11.31
N THR A 145 -14.86 7.93 11.42
CA THR A 145 -15.34 7.39 12.69
C THR A 145 -14.21 6.64 13.40
N ASP A 146 -14.46 6.26 14.64
CA ASP A 146 -13.59 5.39 15.41
C ASP A 146 -13.68 3.91 14.99
N LEU A 147 -14.49 3.58 13.97
CA LEU A 147 -14.61 2.23 13.43
C LEU A 147 -13.31 1.81 12.74
N GLY A 148 -12.83 0.61 13.09
CA GLY A 148 -11.58 0.05 12.55
C GLY A 148 -11.60 -0.12 11.03
N GLY A 149 -12.77 -0.30 10.42
CA GLY A 149 -12.93 -0.32 8.96
C GLY A 149 -12.45 0.96 8.28
N GLU A 150 -12.63 2.12 8.91
CA GLU A 150 -12.29 3.44 8.38
C GLU A 150 -10.86 3.89 8.74
N ARG A 151 -10.28 3.36 9.85
CA ARG A 151 -8.91 3.68 10.29
C ARG A 151 -7.79 3.19 9.36
N ARG A 152 -8.09 2.32 8.39
CA ARG A 152 -7.11 1.74 7.45
C ARG A 152 -6.33 2.75 6.63
N PHE A 153 -6.93 3.91 6.36
CA PHE A 153 -6.32 4.96 5.56
C PHE A 153 -5.56 5.99 6.40
N ALA A 154 -5.67 5.93 7.73
CA ALA A 154 -5.21 6.98 8.64
C ALA A 154 -4.04 6.59 9.56
N SER A 155 -3.72 5.31 9.77
CA SER A 155 -2.66 4.94 10.74
C SER A 155 -1.88 3.69 10.38
N ILE A 156 -0.56 3.86 10.23
CA ILE A 156 0.47 2.85 10.46
C ILE A 156 0.75 2.87 11.96
N GLU A 157 0.04 2.09 12.76
CA GLU A 157 0.42 1.86 14.16
C GLU A 157 0.36 0.37 14.47
N SER A 158 1.47 -0.14 14.99
CA SER A 158 1.67 -1.56 15.31
C SER A 158 0.87 -1.95 16.54
N LEU A 159 0.01 -2.95 16.41
CA LEU A 159 -0.75 -3.53 17.53
C LEU A 159 -0.13 -4.87 18.00
N PRO A 160 -0.21 -5.19 19.30
CA PRO A 160 0.30 -6.44 19.85
C PRO A 160 -0.49 -7.66 19.35
N VAL A 161 0.17 -8.82 19.30
CA VAL A 161 -0.32 -10.09 18.69
C VAL A 161 -1.41 -10.81 19.53
N VAL A 162 -1.94 -10.17 20.57
CA VAL A 162 -2.99 -10.73 21.43
C VAL A 162 -4.30 -10.02 21.13
N PRO A 163 -5.45 -10.73 21.02
CA PRO A 163 -6.74 -10.07 20.82
C PRO A 163 -6.97 -8.97 21.87
N PRO A 164 -7.52 -7.82 21.49
CA PRO A 164 -7.69 -6.68 22.40
C PRO A 164 -8.51 -7.08 23.65
N GLY A 165 -7.92 -6.89 24.83
CA GLY A 165 -8.52 -7.29 26.11
C GLY A 165 -8.21 -8.72 26.58
N CYS A 166 -7.42 -9.48 25.83
CA CYS A 166 -6.90 -10.79 26.24
C CYS A 166 -5.45 -10.64 26.75
N SER A 167 -5.06 -11.47 27.73
CA SER A 167 -3.68 -11.62 28.18
C SER A 167 -3.23 -13.05 27.91
N SER A 168 -1.95 -13.25 27.58
CA SER A 168 -1.34 -14.59 27.41
C SER A 168 -1.40 -15.45 28.67
N GLU A 169 -1.73 -14.86 29.82
CA GLU A 169 -1.82 -15.50 31.12
C GLU A 169 -3.24 -16.00 31.48
N LYS A 170 -4.28 -15.64 30.70
CA LYS A 170 -5.69 -16.02 30.96
C LYS A 170 -6.35 -16.68 29.75
N LEU A 171 -6.19 -18.00 29.64
CA LEU A 171 -6.72 -18.83 28.54
C LEU A 171 -8.23 -18.68 28.33
N ASP A 172 -9.02 -18.53 29.40
CA ASP A 172 -10.49 -18.41 29.32
C ASP A 172 -10.96 -17.18 28.52
N THR A 173 -10.18 -16.09 28.53
CA THR A 173 -10.52 -14.86 27.79
C THR A 173 -10.32 -15.01 26.29
N ILE A 174 -9.41 -15.88 25.87
CA ILE A 174 -9.12 -16.17 24.47
C ILE A 174 -10.22 -17.06 23.90
N ASP A 175 -10.66 -18.07 24.65
CA ASP A 175 -11.74 -18.97 24.23
C ASP A 175 -13.08 -18.26 24.10
N ASP A 176 -13.41 -17.35 25.03
CA ASP A 176 -14.61 -16.50 24.94
C ASP A 176 -14.55 -15.57 23.70
N PHE A 177 -13.39 -14.96 23.44
CA PHE A 177 -13.18 -14.16 22.23
C PHE A 177 -13.36 -14.98 20.96
N ILE A 178 -12.75 -16.18 20.87
CA ILE A 178 -12.84 -17.07 19.71
C ILE A 178 -14.29 -17.51 19.49
N MET A 179 -15.03 -17.82 20.55
CA MET A 179 -16.43 -18.21 20.46
C MET A 179 -17.29 -17.07 19.90
N LYS A 180 -17.14 -15.85 20.45
CA LYS A 180 -17.85 -14.65 19.97
C LYS A 180 -17.49 -14.30 18.53
N ALA A 181 -16.20 -14.37 18.19
CA ALA A 181 -15.70 -14.16 16.83
C ALA A 181 -16.29 -15.14 15.83
N LYS A 182 -16.31 -16.45 16.15
CA LYS A 182 -16.89 -17.48 15.29
C LYS A 182 -18.39 -17.26 15.06
N ALA A 183 -19.14 -16.98 16.13
CA ALA A 183 -20.57 -16.70 16.03
C ALA A 183 -20.85 -15.47 15.14
N ALA A 184 -20.05 -14.40 15.32
CA ALA A 184 -20.14 -13.21 14.50
C ALA A 184 -19.85 -13.49 13.02
N LEU A 185 -18.75 -14.20 12.70
CA LEU A 185 -18.37 -14.52 11.33
C LEU A 185 -19.37 -15.46 10.62
N VAL A 186 -20.04 -16.35 11.37
CA VAL A 186 -21.16 -17.15 10.85
C VAL A 186 -22.37 -16.24 10.56
N SER A 187 -22.68 -15.30 11.43
CA SER A 187 -23.83 -14.38 11.26
C SER A 187 -23.74 -13.52 9.99
N VAL A 188 -22.53 -13.12 9.60
CA VAL A 188 -22.29 -12.35 8.36
C VAL A 188 -21.95 -13.23 7.15
N GLY A 189 -22.04 -14.55 7.30
CA GLY A 189 -21.89 -15.52 6.22
C GLY A 189 -20.48 -15.66 5.65
N ILE A 190 -19.46 -15.26 6.42
CA ILE A 190 -18.04 -15.50 6.11
C ILE A 190 -17.70 -16.97 6.35
N VAL A 191 -18.20 -17.52 7.46
CA VAL A 191 -18.07 -18.93 7.79
C VAL A 191 -19.37 -19.64 7.42
N ARG A 192 -19.27 -20.69 6.58
CA ARG A 192 -20.42 -21.46 6.10
C ARG A 192 -20.23 -22.93 6.46
N ASP A 193 -20.75 -23.32 7.63
CA ASP A 193 -21.34 -24.65 7.86
C ASP A 193 -21.85 -24.71 9.30
N THR A 194 -23.17 -24.81 9.45
CA THR A 194 -23.79 -25.41 10.62
C THR A 194 -24.23 -26.80 10.18
N VAL A 195 -23.34 -27.78 10.25
CA VAL A 195 -23.81 -29.16 10.31
C VAL A 195 -24.59 -29.25 11.62
N LEU A 196 -25.93 -29.24 11.53
CA LEU A 196 -26.77 -29.78 12.58
C LEU A 196 -26.42 -31.28 12.66
N GLY A 197 -25.44 -31.61 13.49
CA GLY A 197 -25.21 -32.99 13.88
C GLY A 197 -26.49 -33.51 14.51
N ASN A 198 -27.03 -34.59 13.95
CA ASN A 198 -28.12 -35.32 14.58
C ASN A 198 -27.71 -35.64 16.03
N GLY A 199 -28.51 -35.12 16.96
CA GLY A 199 -28.44 -35.24 18.42
C GLY A 199 -27.29 -36.07 19.00
N LYS A 200 -26.26 -35.37 19.48
CA LYS A 200 -25.39 -35.65 20.66
C LYS A 200 -24.01 -35.04 20.43
N GLU A 201 -23.91 -33.71 20.46
CA GLU A 201 -22.70 -32.94 20.86
C GLU A 201 -23.01 -31.45 20.68
N TYR A 202 -23.46 -30.80 21.76
CA TYR A 202 -23.55 -29.34 21.80
C TYR A 202 -22.14 -28.77 21.94
N GLY A 203 -21.67 -28.00 20.95
CA GLY A 203 -20.57 -27.04 21.17
C GLY A 203 -19.44 -26.98 20.14
N LYS A 204 -19.36 -27.87 19.14
CA LYS A 204 -18.24 -27.83 18.17
C LYS A 204 -18.66 -27.21 16.85
N PHE A 205 -18.51 -25.89 16.73
CA PHE A 205 -18.63 -25.18 15.45
C PHE A 205 -17.42 -25.52 14.57
N SER A 206 -17.52 -26.54 13.72
CA SER A 206 -16.56 -26.78 12.62
C SER A 206 -16.92 -25.88 11.43
N GLY A 207 -16.74 -24.57 11.61
CA GLY A 207 -17.01 -23.61 10.56
C GLY A 207 -15.90 -23.62 9.51
N ARG A 208 -16.24 -23.88 8.24
CA ARG A 208 -15.31 -23.78 7.11
C ARG A 208 -15.57 -22.48 6.35
N ILE A 209 -14.49 -21.80 5.94
CA ILE A 209 -14.55 -20.70 4.98
C ILE A 209 -14.49 -21.34 3.59
N VAL A 210 -15.37 -20.93 2.68
CA VAL A 210 -15.35 -21.42 1.29
C VAL A 210 -14.01 -21.03 0.65
N ASP A 211 -13.35 -21.95 -0.05
CA ASP A 211 -12.00 -21.73 -0.59
C ASP A 211 -11.94 -20.50 -1.51
N SER A 212 -13.02 -20.21 -2.26
CA SER A 212 -13.14 -18.99 -3.09
C SER A 212 -13.10 -17.68 -2.29
N ASP A 213 -13.57 -17.72 -1.04
CA ASP A 213 -13.69 -16.56 -0.16
C ASP A 213 -12.45 -16.37 0.71
N MET A 214 -11.61 -17.40 0.82
CA MET A 214 -10.45 -17.45 1.73
C MET A 214 -9.37 -16.40 1.41
N HIS A 215 -9.29 -15.94 0.17
CA HIS A 215 -8.35 -14.90 -0.28
C HIS A 215 -9.03 -13.56 -0.58
N ASP A 216 -10.35 -13.45 -0.41
CA ASP A 216 -11.11 -12.24 -0.71
C ASP A 216 -11.21 -11.32 0.52
N VAL A 217 -10.13 -10.57 0.72
CA VAL A 217 -10.01 -9.59 1.82
C VAL A 217 -11.09 -8.50 1.72
N GLY A 218 -11.45 -8.07 0.51
CA GLY A 218 -12.48 -7.06 0.28
C GLY A 218 -13.85 -7.54 0.78
N ARG A 219 -14.21 -8.79 0.47
CA ARG A 219 -15.43 -9.42 0.95
C ARG A 219 -15.42 -9.61 2.47
N PHE A 220 -14.32 -10.07 3.06
CA PHE A 220 -14.20 -10.20 4.52
C PHE A 220 -14.58 -8.90 5.21
N PHE A 221 -14.01 -7.78 4.75
CA PHE A 221 -14.26 -6.48 5.35
C PHE A 221 -15.65 -5.91 5.08
N ASN A 222 -16.15 -6.05 3.85
CA ASN A 222 -17.52 -5.63 3.52
C ASN A 222 -18.56 -6.40 4.35
N ARG A 223 -18.28 -7.65 4.72
CA ARG A 223 -19.14 -8.43 5.62
C ARG A 223 -18.97 -8.04 7.08
N LEU A 224 -17.76 -7.65 7.50
CA LEU A 224 -17.49 -7.17 8.85
C LEU A 224 -18.27 -5.90 9.22
N LEU A 225 -18.56 -5.04 8.23
CA LEU A 225 -19.43 -3.86 8.40
C LEU A 225 -20.87 -4.20 8.83
N GLY A 226 -21.29 -5.46 8.66
CA GLY A 226 -22.60 -5.93 9.11
C GLY A 226 -22.65 -6.32 10.59
N LEU A 227 -21.54 -6.20 11.33
CA LEU A 227 -21.44 -6.55 12.75
C LEU A 227 -21.61 -5.34 13.66
N PRO A 228 -21.97 -5.56 14.95
CA PRO A 228 -21.90 -4.51 15.96
C PRO A 228 -20.49 -3.89 16.07
N PRO A 229 -20.37 -2.56 16.26
CA PRO A 229 -19.08 -1.83 16.30
C PRO A 229 -18.03 -2.45 17.23
N GLU A 230 -18.44 -2.92 18.41
CA GLU A 230 -17.52 -3.48 19.40
C GLU A 230 -16.85 -4.77 18.89
N ILE A 231 -17.63 -5.64 18.25
CA ILE A 231 -17.12 -6.91 17.70
C ILE A 231 -16.32 -6.65 16.42
N GLN A 232 -16.79 -5.73 15.57
CA GLN A 232 -16.08 -5.29 14.37
C GLN A 232 -14.67 -4.79 14.71
N ASN A 233 -14.56 -3.88 15.69
CA ASN A 233 -13.28 -3.29 16.09
C ASN A 233 -12.31 -4.36 16.63
N ARG A 234 -12.79 -5.27 17.51
CA ARG A 234 -11.92 -6.32 18.05
C ARG A 234 -11.43 -7.32 16.98
N LEU A 235 -12.29 -7.71 16.04
CA LEU A 235 -11.91 -8.58 14.92
C LEU A 235 -10.94 -7.87 13.98
N PHE A 236 -11.14 -6.58 13.76
CA PHE A 236 -10.27 -5.78 12.92
C PHE A 236 -8.89 -5.57 13.54
N GLU A 237 -8.81 -5.26 14.81
CA GLU A 237 -7.55 -5.10 15.54
C GLU A 237 -6.71 -6.38 15.50
N LEU A 238 -7.33 -7.56 15.67
CA LEU A 238 -6.65 -8.85 15.50
C LEU A 238 -6.18 -9.09 14.05
N PHE A 239 -6.98 -8.69 13.06
CA PHE A 239 -6.56 -8.79 11.66
C PHE A 239 -5.30 -7.94 11.40
N VAL A 240 -5.27 -6.70 11.89
CA VAL A 240 -4.13 -5.78 11.72
C VAL A 240 -2.89 -6.32 12.42
N SER A 241 -3.01 -6.83 13.65
CA SER A 241 -1.86 -7.39 14.38
C SER A 241 -1.25 -8.59 13.64
N ILE A 242 -2.07 -9.46 13.04
CA ILE A 242 -1.60 -10.60 12.23
C ILE A 242 -0.95 -10.09 10.93
N LEU A 243 -1.56 -9.10 10.27
CA LEU A 243 -1.01 -8.52 9.05
C LEU A 243 0.37 -7.90 9.29
N ASP A 244 0.54 -7.14 10.38
CA ASP A 244 1.82 -6.54 10.76
C ASP A 244 2.88 -7.61 11.01
N LEU A 245 2.53 -8.71 11.69
CA LEU A 245 3.45 -9.83 11.91
C LEU A 245 3.87 -10.48 10.58
N LEU A 246 2.93 -10.69 9.66
CA LEU A 246 3.20 -11.23 8.33
C LEU A 246 4.09 -10.27 7.51
N ILE A 247 3.85 -8.96 7.60
CA ILE A 247 4.69 -7.94 6.96
C ILE A 247 6.09 -7.96 7.55
N GLN A 248 6.23 -8.03 8.87
CA GLN A 248 7.54 -8.11 9.55
C GLN A 248 8.31 -9.37 9.16
N ASN A 249 7.63 -10.52 9.10
CA ASN A 249 8.23 -11.77 8.63
C ASN A 249 8.63 -11.66 7.15
N ALA A 250 7.75 -11.13 6.29
CA ALA A 250 8.06 -10.89 4.88
C ALA A 250 9.21 -9.88 4.69
N ARG A 251 9.36 -8.88 5.56
CA ARG A 251 10.52 -7.97 5.58
C ARG A 251 11.80 -8.71 5.96
N ARG A 252 11.74 -9.55 7.00
CA ARG A 252 12.87 -10.37 7.47
C ARG A 252 13.33 -11.38 6.41
N GLU A 253 12.37 -11.97 5.69
CA GLU A 253 12.59 -12.94 4.62
C GLU A 253 12.87 -12.27 3.26
N GLY A 254 12.76 -10.94 3.16
CA GLY A 254 13.03 -10.18 1.93
C GLY A 254 11.94 -10.29 0.84
N HIS A 255 10.73 -10.73 1.21
CA HIS A 255 9.57 -10.89 0.33
C HIS A 255 8.60 -9.70 0.32
N PHE A 256 8.78 -8.71 1.20
CA PHE A 256 7.92 -7.52 1.30
C PHE A 256 8.25 -6.47 0.21
N ASP A 257 7.21 -5.96 -0.46
CA ASP A 257 7.29 -4.96 -1.52
C ASP A 257 6.59 -3.67 -1.05
N SER A 258 7.34 -2.57 -0.96
CA SER A 258 6.87 -1.30 -0.38
C SER A 258 6.48 -0.24 -1.43
N GLY A 259 6.36 -0.61 -2.70
CA GLY A 259 6.09 0.34 -3.79
C GLY A 259 7.36 1.02 -4.30
N ILE A 260 7.40 2.35 -4.32
CA ILE A 260 8.61 3.08 -4.75
C ILE A 260 9.68 2.94 -3.67
N VAL A 261 10.82 2.34 -4.02
CA VAL A 261 11.93 2.11 -3.10
C VAL A 261 12.94 3.24 -3.24
N ASP A 262 13.07 4.07 -2.21
CA ASP A 262 14.17 5.05 -2.11
C ASP A 262 15.47 4.31 -1.80
N MET A 263 16.40 4.30 -2.75
CA MET A 263 17.67 3.62 -2.63
C MET A 263 18.69 4.56 -1.99
N LYS A 264 18.96 4.37 -0.70
CA LYS A 264 20.00 5.09 0.04
C LYS A 264 21.33 4.31 0.02
N ALA A 265 22.44 5.04 0.02
CA ALA A 265 23.80 4.54 0.10
C ALA A 265 24.72 5.68 0.59
N ASN A 266 25.92 5.34 1.05
CA ASN A 266 26.94 6.32 1.47
C ASN A 266 27.47 7.11 0.27
N THR A 267 27.73 6.40 -0.85
CA THR A 267 28.06 7.00 -2.14
C THR A 267 27.24 6.36 -3.24
N VAL A 268 26.83 7.19 -4.21
CA VAL A 268 26.08 6.78 -5.40
C VAL A 268 26.69 7.49 -6.59
N GLU A 269 27.38 6.72 -7.41
CA GLU A 269 28.10 7.23 -8.57
C GLU A 269 27.61 6.55 -9.84
N LEU A 270 27.53 7.31 -10.93
CA LEU A 270 27.22 6.78 -12.24
C LEU A 270 28.46 6.07 -12.79
N LYS A 271 28.33 4.77 -13.10
CA LYS A 271 29.45 3.95 -13.58
C LYS A 271 29.89 4.34 -14.99
N GLU A 272 28.93 4.64 -15.85
CA GLU A 272 29.12 4.89 -17.27
C GLU A 272 28.07 5.88 -17.77
N LYS A 273 28.29 6.49 -18.95
CA LYS A 273 27.31 7.41 -19.52
C LYS A 273 25.98 6.68 -19.75
N PRO A 274 24.83 7.31 -19.45
CA PRO A 274 23.53 6.66 -19.61
C PRO A 274 23.33 6.19 -21.05
N LYS A 275 22.92 4.93 -21.25
CA LYS A 275 22.71 4.35 -22.58
C LYS A 275 21.25 4.51 -22.98
N THR A 276 20.96 5.17 -24.10
CA THR A 276 19.61 5.16 -24.68
C THR A 276 19.30 3.77 -25.22
N VAL A 277 18.22 3.15 -24.74
CA VAL A 277 17.83 1.77 -25.09
C VAL A 277 16.60 1.70 -25.97
N HIS A 278 15.78 2.75 -25.99
CA HIS A 278 14.61 2.85 -26.84
C HIS A 278 14.27 4.33 -27.07
N VAL A 279 13.71 4.64 -28.24
CA VAL A 279 13.15 5.96 -28.56
C VAL A 279 11.78 5.73 -29.15
N ASP A 280 10.77 6.31 -28.53
CA ASP A 280 9.39 6.18 -28.97
C ASP A 280 9.18 6.96 -30.28
N LYS A 281 8.72 6.28 -31.34
CA LYS A 281 8.57 6.86 -32.68
C LYS A 281 7.51 7.98 -32.73
N MET A 282 6.51 7.98 -31.85
CA MET A 282 5.42 8.96 -31.86
C MET A 282 5.74 10.24 -31.08
N SER A 283 6.44 10.11 -29.95
CA SER A 283 6.74 11.22 -29.03
C SER A 283 8.19 11.71 -29.10
N GLY A 284 9.09 10.93 -29.70
CA GLY A 284 10.54 11.19 -29.71
C GLY A 284 11.20 11.03 -28.34
N ALA A 285 10.45 10.64 -27.31
CA ALA A 285 10.97 10.49 -25.96
C ALA A 285 11.77 9.19 -25.82
N SER A 286 12.87 9.27 -25.07
CA SER A 286 13.81 8.16 -24.93
C SER A 286 13.63 7.40 -23.61
N THR A 287 13.81 6.08 -23.67
CA THR A 287 14.08 5.22 -22.51
C THR A 287 15.59 5.09 -22.36
N VAL A 288 16.10 5.32 -21.15
CA VAL A 288 17.54 5.39 -20.87
C VAL A 288 17.90 4.44 -19.74
N LEU A 289 18.95 3.65 -19.92
CA LEU A 289 19.55 2.80 -18.91
C LEU A 289 20.65 3.55 -18.17
N PHE A 290 20.50 3.63 -16.85
CA PHE A 290 21.47 4.19 -15.92
C PHE A 290 22.11 3.05 -15.11
N THR A 291 23.44 2.98 -15.13
CA THR A 291 24.21 2.02 -14.33
C THR A 291 24.88 2.76 -13.18
N PHE A 292 24.51 2.44 -11.95
CA PHE A 292 25.07 3.04 -10.74
C PHE A 292 25.98 2.07 -10.00
N ILE A 293 27.04 2.58 -9.39
CA ILE A 293 27.79 1.93 -8.32
C ILE A 293 27.35 2.56 -7.01
N MET A 294 26.79 1.75 -6.12
CA MET A 294 26.33 2.16 -4.81
C MET A 294 27.20 1.54 -3.72
N ASP A 295 27.74 2.36 -2.81
CA ASP A 295 28.39 1.89 -1.58
C ASP A 295 27.38 1.89 -0.43
N ARG A 296 26.87 0.71 -0.08
CA ARG A 296 25.90 0.55 1.02
C ARG A 296 26.53 0.17 2.34
N GLY A 297 27.85 0.08 2.40
CA GLY A 297 28.53 -0.65 3.46
C GLY A 297 28.19 -2.15 3.41
N VAL A 298 28.55 -2.85 4.48
CA VAL A 298 28.29 -4.29 4.65
C VAL A 298 27.52 -4.50 5.96
N THR A 299 26.40 -5.21 5.91
CA THR A 299 25.72 -5.65 7.15
C THR A 299 26.56 -6.74 7.80
N TRP A 300 26.92 -6.52 9.06
CA TRP A 300 27.76 -7.40 9.86
C TRP A 300 27.26 -8.85 9.83
N GLU A 301 28.07 -9.74 9.24
CA GLU A 301 28.09 -11.22 9.41
C GLU A 301 28.96 -11.86 8.29
N TRP A 302 30.23 -11.47 8.23
CA TRP A 302 31.21 -12.24 7.45
C TRP A 302 31.68 -13.41 8.30
N MET A 303 31.02 -14.56 8.17
CA MET A 303 31.43 -15.77 8.88
C MET A 303 32.77 -16.29 8.33
N GLY A 304 33.81 -16.31 9.17
CA GLY A 304 34.99 -17.15 8.98
C GLY A 304 36.31 -16.49 8.57
N LYS A 305 36.46 -15.16 8.61
CA LYS A 305 37.76 -14.47 8.40
C LYS A 305 38.19 -13.67 9.64
N ARG A 306 39.49 -13.39 9.74
CA ARG A 306 40.02 -12.47 10.77
C ARG A 306 39.63 -11.05 10.37
N HIS A 307 38.94 -10.35 11.24
CA HIS A 307 38.48 -8.98 11.02
C HIS A 307 39.38 -7.97 11.74
N PHE A 308 39.59 -6.83 11.09
CA PHE A 308 40.27 -5.67 11.65
C PHE A 308 39.24 -4.62 12.04
N LEU A 309 39.38 -4.06 13.24
CA LEU A 309 38.58 -2.94 13.70
C LEU A 309 39.47 -1.96 14.49
N LEU A 310 39.06 -0.71 14.56
CA LEU A 310 39.63 0.30 15.44
C LEU A 310 38.64 0.52 16.58
N ALA A 311 39.16 0.59 17.81
CA ALA A 311 38.37 0.86 19.00
C ALA A 311 38.94 2.10 19.67
N PHE A 312 38.15 3.17 19.72
CA PHE A 312 38.48 4.40 20.44
C PHE A 312 37.67 4.45 21.72
N GLU A 313 38.30 4.82 22.82
CA GLU A 313 37.59 4.98 24.08
C GLU A 313 36.54 6.11 23.92
N GLY A 314 35.28 5.79 24.25
CA GLY A 314 34.16 6.71 24.14
C GLY A 314 34.12 7.70 25.32
N SER A 315 33.05 8.49 25.37
CA SER A 315 32.83 9.46 26.46
C SER A 315 32.59 8.77 27.82
N THR A 316 32.12 7.52 27.79
CA THR A 316 31.84 6.71 28.97
C THR A 316 33.00 5.74 29.20
N SER A 317 33.63 5.83 30.38
CA SER A 317 34.74 4.94 30.78
C SER A 317 34.36 3.47 30.60
N GLY A 318 35.19 2.72 29.85
CA GLY A 318 34.99 1.29 29.59
C GLY A 318 34.13 0.95 28.37
N MET A 319 33.57 1.96 27.69
CA MET A 319 32.85 1.82 26.42
C MET A 319 33.73 2.30 25.27
N PHE A 320 33.73 1.57 24.16
CA PHE A 320 34.57 1.87 23.01
C PHE A 320 33.74 2.06 21.75
N LYS A 321 34.00 3.17 21.05
CA LYS A 321 33.50 3.42 19.69
C LYS A 321 34.26 2.53 18.72
N ILE A 322 33.51 1.78 17.91
CA ILE A 322 34.07 0.81 16.98
C ILE A 322 34.03 1.37 15.57
N PHE A 323 35.15 1.28 14.86
CA PHE A 323 35.22 1.59 13.44
C PHE A 323 35.62 0.34 12.68
N CYS A 324 34.90 0.03 11.62
CA CYS A 324 35.18 -1.09 10.74
C CYS A 324 35.55 -0.61 9.34
N PRO A 325 36.43 -1.33 8.61
CA PRO A 325 36.89 -0.92 7.29
C PRO A 325 35.75 -0.57 6.34
N ALA A 326 34.79 -1.48 6.18
CA ALA A 326 33.74 -1.37 5.17
C ALA A 326 32.49 -0.58 5.59
N VAL A 327 32.39 -0.17 6.86
CA VAL A 327 31.16 0.42 7.44
C VAL A 327 31.41 1.80 8.05
N GLY A 328 32.64 2.09 8.48
CA GLY A 328 32.94 3.28 9.28
C GLY A 328 32.57 3.07 10.75
N GLU A 329 32.12 4.14 11.40
CA GLU A 329 31.70 4.12 12.81
C GLU A 329 30.45 3.23 12.99
N ALA A 330 30.53 2.28 13.92
CA ALA A 330 29.40 1.46 14.31
C ALA A 330 28.42 2.27 15.17
N LEU A 331 27.12 2.05 14.97
CA LEU A 331 26.06 2.75 15.72
C LEU A 331 26.07 2.43 17.22
N ARG A 332 26.65 1.30 17.62
CA ARG A 332 26.70 0.83 19.02
C ARG A 332 28.14 0.80 19.50
N GLU A 333 28.38 1.38 20.67
CA GLU A 333 29.62 1.21 21.41
C GLU A 333 29.73 -0.22 21.96
N MET A 334 30.95 -0.71 22.15
CA MET A 334 31.23 -2.05 22.67
C MET A 334 31.99 -1.95 24.00
N PRO A 335 31.57 -2.70 25.04
CA PRO A 335 32.28 -2.72 26.31
C PRO A 335 33.64 -3.43 26.17
N LEU A 336 34.63 -3.00 26.96
CA LEU A 336 35.99 -3.53 26.93
C LEU A 336 36.06 -5.06 27.11
N GLN A 337 35.18 -5.63 27.93
CA GLN A 337 35.14 -7.07 28.20
C GLN A 337 34.75 -7.88 26.95
N GLU A 338 33.83 -7.36 26.15
CA GLU A 338 33.41 -7.98 24.89
C GLU A 338 34.48 -7.83 23.81
N LEU A 339 35.15 -6.69 23.74
CA LEU A 339 36.28 -6.49 22.83
C LEU A 339 37.42 -7.49 23.11
N LYS A 340 37.76 -7.69 24.38
CA LYS A 340 38.82 -8.62 24.79
C LYS A 340 38.44 -10.09 24.57
N SER A 341 37.16 -10.44 24.61
CA SER A 341 36.71 -11.82 24.37
C SER A 341 36.69 -12.17 22.88
N LYS A 342 36.33 -11.21 22.02
CA LYS A 342 36.18 -11.42 20.57
C LYS A 342 37.41 -11.08 19.74
N TYR A 343 38.26 -10.17 20.22
CA TYR A 343 39.38 -9.62 19.44
C TYR A 343 40.70 -9.67 20.20
N ARG A 344 41.80 -9.72 19.43
CA ARG A 344 43.16 -9.61 19.96
C ARG A 344 43.76 -8.27 19.55
N ARG A 345 44.25 -7.51 20.52
CA ARG A 345 44.97 -6.24 20.26
C ARG A 345 46.20 -6.50 19.40
N ILE A 346 46.37 -5.68 18.35
CA ILE A 346 47.53 -5.70 17.48
C ILE A 346 48.48 -4.59 17.92
N SER A 347 49.76 -4.92 18.11
CA SER A 347 50.79 -3.96 18.56
C SER A 347 51.49 -3.23 17.41
N SER A 348 51.53 -3.82 16.20
CA SER A 348 52.13 -3.18 15.01
C SER A 348 51.06 -2.43 14.20
N PRO A 349 51.17 -1.11 14.07
CA PRO A 349 50.25 -0.31 13.28
C PRO A 349 50.32 -0.64 11.78
N GLU A 350 51.48 -1.05 11.26
CA GLU A 350 51.64 -1.43 9.85
C GLU A 350 50.85 -2.69 9.51
N LYS A 351 50.88 -3.69 10.41
CA LYS A 351 50.10 -4.92 10.25
C LYS A 351 48.60 -4.67 10.34
N ALA A 352 48.20 -3.75 11.22
CA ALA A 352 46.81 -3.32 11.33
C ALA A 352 46.37 -2.59 10.05
N ARG A 353 47.16 -1.64 9.54
CA ARG A 353 46.88 -0.89 8.31
C ARG A 353 46.76 -1.81 7.10
N LYS A 354 47.73 -2.70 6.90
CA LYS A 354 47.70 -3.66 5.77
C LYS A 354 46.50 -4.60 5.84
N GLY A 355 46.13 -5.05 7.04
CA GLY A 355 44.95 -5.88 7.26
C GLY A 355 43.63 -5.13 6.99
N TRP A 356 43.55 -3.89 7.47
CA TRP A 356 42.42 -2.99 7.26
C TRP A 356 42.21 -2.67 5.77
N GLU A 357 43.26 -2.24 5.07
CA GLU A 357 43.22 -1.95 3.64
C GLU A 357 42.82 -3.19 2.83
N ALA A 358 43.40 -4.35 3.15
CA ALA A 358 43.05 -5.60 2.46
C ALA A 358 41.58 -5.99 2.69
N GLU A 359 41.05 -5.81 3.90
CA GLU A 359 39.65 -6.08 4.21
C GLU A 359 38.71 -5.08 3.50
N TYR A 360 39.08 -3.80 3.48
CA TYR A 360 38.37 -2.76 2.74
C TYR A 360 38.27 -3.10 1.25
N GLU A 361 39.40 -3.39 0.60
CA GLU A 361 39.42 -3.73 -0.83
C GLU A 361 38.66 -5.02 -1.12
N THR A 362 38.86 -6.06 -0.30
CA THR A 362 38.18 -7.36 -0.47
C THR A 362 36.65 -7.20 -0.35
N SER A 363 36.17 -6.34 0.55
CA SER A 363 34.74 -6.12 0.76
C SER A 363 34.03 -5.57 -0.49
N SER A 364 34.74 -4.89 -1.39
CA SER A 364 34.17 -4.34 -2.62
C SER A 364 33.94 -5.40 -3.71
N ILE A 365 34.80 -6.42 -3.76
CA ILE A 365 34.84 -7.41 -4.86
C ILE A 365 34.27 -8.77 -4.44
N GLN A 366 34.48 -9.18 -3.20
CA GLN A 366 34.15 -10.53 -2.74
C GLN A 366 32.77 -10.55 -2.08
N CYS A 367 31.92 -11.49 -2.48
CA CYS A 367 30.65 -11.72 -1.80
C CYS A 367 30.85 -12.42 -0.44
N MET A 368 29.86 -12.32 0.46
CA MET A 368 29.94 -12.95 1.78
C MET A 368 30.11 -14.48 1.76
N HIS A 369 29.74 -15.14 0.67
CA HIS A 369 29.94 -16.59 0.46
C HIS A 369 31.42 -16.97 0.22
N GLY A 370 32.32 -16.00 0.14
CA GLY A 370 33.74 -16.23 -0.09
C GLY A 370 34.09 -16.59 -1.54
N PRO A 371 35.31 -17.09 -1.78
CA PRO A 371 35.85 -17.28 -3.13
C PRO A 371 35.26 -18.51 -3.85
N LYS A 372 34.63 -19.43 -3.11
CA LYS A 372 33.98 -20.64 -3.66
C LYS A 372 32.48 -20.44 -3.92
N CYS A 373 32.02 -19.21 -4.09
CA CYS A 373 30.62 -18.92 -4.31
C CYS A 373 30.12 -19.59 -5.61
N LYS A 374 29.03 -20.37 -5.52
CA LYS A 374 28.41 -21.04 -6.67
C LYS A 374 27.96 -20.07 -7.78
N LEU A 375 27.71 -18.81 -7.43
CA LEU A 375 27.24 -17.76 -8.34
C LEU A 375 28.39 -16.92 -8.95
N GLY A 376 29.63 -17.15 -8.51
CA GLY A 376 30.84 -16.50 -9.03
C GLY A 376 30.76 -14.96 -9.06
N GLY A 377 31.18 -14.37 -10.17
CA GLY A 377 31.27 -12.92 -10.38
C GLY A 377 29.94 -12.17 -10.28
N PHE A 378 28.81 -12.84 -10.53
CA PHE A 378 27.47 -12.26 -10.48
C PHE A 378 26.89 -12.16 -9.07
N CYS A 379 27.54 -12.75 -8.06
CA CYS A 379 27.07 -12.68 -6.68
C CYS A 379 27.37 -11.32 -6.05
N THR A 380 26.37 -10.45 -5.91
CA THR A 380 26.50 -9.15 -5.22
C THR A 380 26.19 -9.23 -3.72
N VAL A 381 25.83 -10.41 -3.21
CA VAL A 381 25.38 -10.61 -1.83
C VAL A 381 26.52 -10.32 -0.84
N GLY A 382 26.32 -9.33 0.02
CA GLY A 382 27.28 -8.93 1.04
C GLY A 382 28.53 -8.21 0.52
N ARG A 383 28.56 -7.80 -0.76
CA ARG A 383 29.56 -6.86 -1.28
C ARG A 383 29.22 -5.44 -0.85
N ARG A 384 30.26 -4.67 -0.51
CA ARG A 384 30.17 -3.24 -0.17
C ARG A 384 29.69 -2.41 -1.35
N LEU A 385 30.34 -2.61 -2.51
CA LEU A 385 29.96 -1.98 -3.77
C LEU A 385 28.95 -2.86 -4.50
N GLN A 386 27.80 -2.28 -4.83
CA GLN A 386 26.76 -2.94 -5.59
C GLN A 386 26.48 -2.17 -6.88
N GLU A 387 26.53 -2.89 -7.99
CA GLU A 387 26.08 -2.36 -9.28
C GLU A 387 24.56 -2.49 -9.37
N VAL A 388 23.91 -1.37 -9.68
CA VAL A 388 22.46 -1.22 -9.77
C VAL A 388 22.10 -0.64 -11.13
N ASN A 389 21.23 -1.33 -11.85
CA ASN A 389 20.78 -0.94 -13.19
C ASN A 389 19.35 -0.39 -13.12
N VAL A 390 19.13 0.82 -13.61
CA VAL A 390 17.82 1.50 -13.57
C VAL A 390 17.42 1.99 -14.96
N LEU A 391 16.24 1.60 -15.43
CA LEU A 391 15.64 2.16 -16.63
C LEU A 391 14.78 3.38 -16.28
N GLY A 392 15.17 4.55 -16.76
CA GLY A 392 14.44 5.80 -16.61
C GLY A 392 13.91 6.34 -17.94
N GLY A 393 13.15 7.44 -17.89
CA GLY A 393 12.55 8.08 -19.07
C GLY A 393 11.15 7.56 -19.40
N LEU A 394 10.84 7.39 -20.68
CA LEU A 394 9.54 6.88 -21.13
C LEU A 394 9.50 5.34 -21.06
N ILE A 395 8.78 4.80 -20.08
CA ILE A 395 8.82 3.35 -19.77
C ILE A 395 7.54 2.61 -20.20
N LEU A 396 6.40 3.30 -20.27
CA LEU A 396 5.10 2.68 -20.59
C LEU A 396 5.09 1.90 -21.92
N PRO A 397 5.67 2.41 -23.03
CA PRO A 397 5.67 1.69 -24.30
C PRO A 397 6.44 0.37 -24.27
N VAL A 398 7.47 0.30 -23.43
CA VAL A 398 8.36 -0.86 -23.30
C VAL A 398 8.02 -1.77 -22.11
N TRP A 399 6.95 -1.45 -21.38
CA TRP A 399 6.59 -2.13 -20.13
C TRP A 399 6.37 -3.63 -20.33
N GLY A 400 5.59 -4.02 -21.34
CA GLY A 400 5.30 -5.43 -21.62
C GLY A 400 6.54 -6.23 -22.00
N THR A 401 7.48 -5.61 -22.72
CA THR A 401 8.77 -6.22 -23.09
C THR A 401 9.63 -6.48 -21.85
N ILE A 402 9.70 -5.50 -20.94
CA ILE A 402 10.42 -5.62 -19.67
C ILE A 402 9.78 -6.73 -18.82
N GLU A 403 8.45 -6.75 -18.70
CA GLU A 403 7.73 -7.77 -17.93
C GLU A 403 8.01 -9.19 -18.46
N LYS A 404 7.99 -9.36 -19.79
CA LYS A 404 8.34 -10.61 -20.44
C LYS A 404 9.78 -11.03 -20.15
N ALA A 405 10.74 -10.12 -20.23
CA ALA A 405 12.16 -10.39 -19.93
C ALA A 405 12.40 -10.75 -18.45
N LEU A 406 11.70 -10.09 -17.53
CA LEU A 406 11.76 -10.39 -16.10
C LEU A 406 11.08 -11.71 -15.75
N SER A 407 9.99 -12.09 -16.43
CA SER A 407 9.28 -13.36 -16.19
C SER A 407 10.17 -14.60 -16.38
N LYS A 408 11.17 -14.50 -17.27
CA LYS A 408 12.16 -15.55 -17.58
C LYS A 408 13.23 -15.74 -16.49
N GLN A 409 13.29 -14.88 -15.47
CA GLN A 409 14.34 -14.94 -14.45
C GLN A 409 14.14 -16.11 -13.47
N ALA A 410 15.22 -16.79 -13.10
CA ALA A 410 15.15 -17.96 -12.20
C ALA A 410 14.69 -17.62 -10.76
N ARG A 411 15.00 -16.42 -10.27
CA ARG A 411 14.64 -15.98 -8.91
C ARG A 411 13.30 -15.26 -8.90
N GLN A 412 12.39 -15.70 -8.03
CA GLN A 412 11.08 -15.06 -7.80
C GLN A 412 11.19 -13.54 -7.55
N SER A 413 12.23 -13.11 -6.82
CA SER A 413 12.48 -11.70 -6.51
C SER A 413 12.89 -10.87 -7.74
N HIS A 414 13.50 -11.49 -8.75
CA HIS A 414 13.92 -10.85 -10.00
C HIS A 414 12.82 -10.85 -11.07
N LYS A 415 11.72 -11.60 -10.86
CA LYS A 415 10.56 -11.60 -11.77
C LYS A 415 9.65 -10.38 -11.58
N ARG A 416 9.76 -9.69 -10.44
CA ARG A 416 8.90 -8.56 -10.09
C ARG A 416 9.51 -7.24 -10.57
N ILE A 417 8.67 -6.40 -11.16
CA ILE A 417 9.02 -5.02 -11.50
C ILE A 417 9.06 -4.21 -10.20
N ARG A 418 10.13 -3.43 -10.00
CA ARG A 418 10.27 -2.53 -8.85
C ARG A 418 10.60 -1.13 -9.34
N VAL A 419 9.85 -0.15 -8.85
CA VAL A 419 10.15 1.27 -9.10
C VAL A 419 11.11 1.73 -8.02
N VAL A 420 12.23 2.31 -8.42
CA VAL A 420 13.24 2.85 -7.51
C VAL A 420 13.43 4.34 -7.73
N ARG A 421 13.80 5.03 -6.66
CA ARG A 421 14.31 6.40 -6.68
C ARG A 421 15.74 6.39 -6.19
N ILE A 422 16.63 6.98 -6.97
CA ILE A 422 18.06 7.11 -6.67
C ILE A 422 18.42 8.60 -6.69
N GLU A 423 19.23 9.05 -5.73
CA GLU A 423 19.83 10.37 -5.71
C GLU A 423 21.35 10.19 -5.75
N THR A 424 22.02 10.76 -6.75
CA THR A 424 23.47 10.68 -6.90
C THR A 424 24.18 11.58 -5.89
N THR A 425 25.31 11.13 -5.35
CA THR A 425 26.02 11.90 -4.31
C THR A 425 26.93 12.99 -4.87
N THR A 426 27.32 12.89 -6.13
CA THR A 426 28.25 13.84 -6.78
C THR A 426 27.57 15.12 -7.25
N ASP A 427 26.34 15.00 -7.77
CA ASP A 427 25.62 16.07 -8.46
C ASP A 427 24.16 16.22 -8.02
N ASN A 428 23.74 15.48 -6.98
CA ASN A 428 22.37 15.52 -6.41
C ASN A 428 21.26 15.33 -7.45
N GLN A 429 21.52 14.58 -8.52
CA GLN A 429 20.52 14.26 -9.52
C GLN A 429 19.60 13.17 -9.00
N ARG A 430 18.28 13.43 -9.10
CA ARG A 430 17.24 12.49 -8.72
C ARG A 430 16.73 11.75 -9.94
N ILE A 431 16.87 10.44 -9.91
CA ILE A 431 16.47 9.55 -10.99
C ILE A 431 15.41 8.59 -10.46
N VAL A 432 14.28 8.53 -11.15
CA VAL A 432 13.19 7.59 -10.87
C VAL A 432 13.07 6.65 -12.06
N GLY A 433 13.03 5.35 -11.80
CA GLY A 433 12.98 4.37 -12.87
C GLY A 433 12.71 2.95 -12.38
N LEU A 434 12.73 2.00 -13.30
CA LEU A 434 12.58 0.58 -13.01
C LEU A 434 13.93 -0.05 -12.68
N LEU A 435 14.00 -0.77 -11.56
CA LEU A 435 15.17 -1.56 -11.20
C LEU A 435 15.22 -2.82 -12.05
N ILE A 436 16.31 -2.98 -12.80
CA ILE A 436 16.58 -4.16 -13.61
C ILE A 436 17.64 -5.01 -12.90
N PRO A 437 17.33 -6.26 -12.52
CA PRO A 437 18.33 -7.16 -11.94
C PRO A 437 19.50 -7.38 -12.90
N ASN A 438 20.74 -7.42 -12.40
CA ASN A 438 21.94 -7.55 -13.25
C ASN A 438 21.90 -8.79 -14.17
N ALA A 439 21.24 -9.86 -13.74
CA ALA A 439 21.04 -11.07 -14.56
C ALA A 439 20.08 -10.85 -15.75
N ALA A 440 19.16 -9.89 -15.64
CA ALA A 440 18.15 -9.60 -16.64
C ALA A 440 18.58 -8.52 -17.65
N VAL A 441 19.59 -7.69 -17.33
CA VAL A 441 20.00 -6.53 -18.16
C VAL A 441 20.25 -6.93 -19.60
N LYS A 442 21.00 -8.00 -19.86
CA LYS A 442 21.29 -8.46 -21.23
C LYS A 442 20.03 -8.88 -21.99
N SER A 443 19.12 -9.61 -21.34
CA SER A 443 17.85 -10.03 -21.97
C SER A 443 16.95 -8.85 -22.24
N VAL A 444 16.89 -7.87 -21.34
CA VAL A 444 16.09 -6.65 -21.53
C VAL A 444 16.64 -5.82 -22.69
N LEU A 445 17.96 -5.64 -22.78
CA LEU A 445 18.58 -4.93 -23.90
C LEU A 445 18.31 -5.59 -25.25
N GLN A 446 18.45 -6.92 -25.33
CA GLN A 446 18.15 -7.66 -26.56
C GLN A 446 16.68 -7.56 -26.95
N ASP A 447 15.75 -7.78 -26.01
CA ASP A 447 14.32 -7.72 -26.28
C ASP A 447 13.87 -6.28 -26.65
N LEU A 448 14.60 -5.24 -26.22
CA LEU A 448 14.34 -3.83 -26.59
C LEU A 448 14.94 -3.42 -27.94
N GLU A 449 16.12 -3.93 -28.30
CA GLU A 449 16.74 -3.73 -29.62
C GLU A 449 15.89 -4.40 -30.71
N TRP A 450 15.36 -5.60 -30.47
CA TRP A 450 14.49 -6.33 -31.42
C TRP A 450 13.20 -5.60 -31.79
N VAL A 451 12.66 -4.74 -30.92
CA VAL A 451 11.44 -3.97 -31.22
C VAL A 451 11.70 -2.88 -32.28
N GLN A 452 12.97 -2.52 -32.54
CA GLN A 452 13.29 -1.56 -33.60
C GLN A 452 13.25 -2.17 -35.01
N GLU A 453 13.47 -3.48 -35.16
CA GLU A 453 13.61 -4.15 -36.48
C GLU A 453 12.31 -4.78 -37.02
N ILE A 454 11.24 -4.88 -36.21
CA ILE A 454 10.03 -5.64 -36.59
C ILE A 454 9.02 -4.83 -37.44
N ASP A 455 9.17 -3.51 -37.55
CA ASP A 455 8.23 -2.64 -38.26
C ASP A 455 8.85 -1.89 -39.46
N ASP A 456 9.78 -2.53 -40.19
CA ASP A 456 10.22 -2.07 -41.53
C ASP A 456 9.52 -2.85 -42.67
#